data_AF-A0A7L1T1E2-F1
#
_entry.id   AF-A0A7L1T1E2-F1
#
_cell.length_a   1.000
_cell.length_b   1.000
_cell.length_c   1.000
_cell.angle_alpha   90.00
_cell.angle_beta   90.00
_cell.angle_gamma   90.00
#
_symmetry.space_group_name_H-M   'P 1'
#
loop_
_entity.id
_entity.type
_entity.pdbx_description
1 polymer ?
#
loop_
_entity_poly.entity_id
_entity_poly.type
_entity_poly.pdbx_seq_one_letter_code
_entity_poly.pdbx_strand_id
1 'polypeptide(L)' 'DTGELCMQSAQCKSGCCHRDSGLSLARCVPKAAEFQECSPKSIYGVYYKCPCESGLTCDVDKTIVGSITNSDFGTCKD' A
#
# COMPACT_ATOMS: atom_id res chain seq x y z
N ASP A 1 -7.67 13.91 3.07
CA ASP A 1 -6.61 14.49 2.23
C ASP A 1 -5.23 13.95 2.62
N THR A 2 -4.20 14.15 1.79
CA THR A 2 -2.84 13.65 2.07
C THR A 2 -2.31 14.22 3.39
N GLY A 3 -1.72 13.36 4.23
CA GLY A 3 -1.16 13.69 5.54
C GLY A 3 -2.14 13.56 6.72
N GLU A 4 -3.45 13.47 6.46
CA GLU A 4 -4.45 13.25 7.51
C GLU A 4 -4.34 11.85 8.13
N LEU A 5 -4.71 11.74 9.41
CA LEU A 5 -4.80 10.45 10.08
C LEU A 5 -5.90 9.61 9.45
N CYS A 6 -5.65 8.31 9.31
CA CYS A 6 -6.60 7.37 8.75
C CYS A 6 -6.55 6.04 9.50
N MET A 7 -7.67 5.32 9.48
CA MET A 7 -7.74 3.93 9.96
C MET A 7 -8.01 2.94 8.83
N GLN A 8 -8.40 3.44 7.65
CA GLN A 8 -8.77 2.63 6.50
C GLN A 8 -8.54 3.45 5.21
N SER A 9 -8.05 2.80 4.16
CA SER A 9 -7.77 3.43 2.85
C SER A 9 -9.00 4.08 2.21
N ALA A 10 -10.20 3.61 2.53
CA ALA A 10 -11.46 4.21 2.07
C ALA A 10 -11.69 5.65 2.60
N GLN A 11 -11.01 6.07 3.67
CA GLN A 11 -11.07 7.44 4.20
C GLN A 11 -10.19 8.40 3.39
N CYS A 12 -9.22 7.87 2.64
CA CYS A 12 -8.26 8.64 1.88
C CYS A 12 -8.76 8.83 0.45
N LYS A 13 -8.78 10.08 -0.04
CA LYS A 13 -9.08 10.37 -1.46
C LYS A 13 -8.10 9.68 -2.41
N SER A 14 -6.83 9.56 -2.01
CA SER A 14 -5.80 8.81 -2.73
C SER A 14 -6.07 7.30 -2.76
N GLY A 15 -6.90 6.79 -1.86
CA GLY A 15 -7.16 5.37 -1.68
C GLY A 15 -6.00 4.59 -1.04
N CYS A 16 -5.07 5.25 -0.36
CA CYS A 16 -4.04 4.60 0.45
C CYS A 16 -3.89 5.21 1.84
N CYS A 17 -4.06 4.37 2.86
CA CYS A 17 -3.72 4.65 4.25
C CYS A 17 -2.42 3.92 4.61
N HIS A 18 -1.36 4.66 4.91
CA HIS A 18 0.00 4.15 5.08
C HIS A 18 0.48 4.27 6.52
N ARG A 19 1.26 3.30 7.00
CA ARG A 19 1.98 3.33 8.28
C ARG A 19 3.38 2.78 8.13
N ASP A 20 4.33 3.26 8.92
CA ASP A 20 5.74 2.82 8.84
C ASP A 20 6.01 1.52 9.61
N SER A 21 5.21 1.21 10.64
CA SER A 21 5.39 0.03 11.50
C SER A 21 4.06 -0.44 12.11
N GLY A 22 4.06 -1.60 12.78
CA GLY A 22 2.86 -2.17 13.39
C GLY A 22 2.23 -1.30 14.48
N LEU A 23 3.01 -0.42 15.11
CA LEU A 23 2.61 0.46 16.23
C LEU A 23 2.51 1.94 15.84
N SER A 24 2.90 2.33 14.63
CA SER A 24 2.83 3.73 14.18
C SER A 24 1.42 4.12 13.75
N LEU A 25 1.09 5.41 13.93
CA LEU A 25 -0.12 6.01 13.38
C LEU A 25 -0.10 5.95 11.85
N ALA A 26 -1.27 5.66 11.26
CA ALA A 26 -1.42 5.63 9.82
C ALA A 26 -1.91 6.99 9.27
N ARG A 27 -1.44 7.36 8.08
CA ARG A 27 -1.80 8.60 7.40
C ARG A 27 -2.08 8.37 5.93
N CYS A 28 -2.94 9.21 5.36
CA CYS A 28 -3.23 9.18 3.94
C CYS A 28 -2.02 9.63 3.14
N VAL A 29 -1.62 8.86 2.13
CA VAL A 29 -0.51 9.19 1.22
C VAL A 29 -0.91 8.87 -0.23
N PRO A 30 -0.19 9.41 -1.24
CA PRO A 30 -0.39 9.00 -2.63
C PRO A 30 -0.14 7.50 -2.83
N LYS A 31 -0.74 6.94 -3.89
CA LYS A 31 -0.41 5.59 -4.35
C LYS A 31 1.00 5.56 -4.96
N ALA A 32 1.56 4.36 -5.10
CA ALA A 32 2.89 4.18 -5.68
C ALA A 32 2.85 4.43 -7.20
N ALA A 33 3.72 5.31 -7.68
CA ALA A 33 3.92 5.57 -9.11
C ALA A 33 4.74 4.45 -9.77
N GLU A 34 4.88 4.49 -11.09
CA GLU A 34 5.72 3.55 -11.84
C GLU A 34 7.15 3.52 -11.27
N PHE A 35 7.74 2.32 -11.19
CA PHE A 35 9.05 2.04 -10.61
C PHE A 35 9.19 2.27 -9.09
N GLN A 36 8.12 2.63 -8.39
CA GLN A 36 8.13 2.71 -6.93
C GLN A 36 7.79 1.38 -6.27
N GLU A 37 8.26 1.20 -5.02
CA GLU A 37 7.89 0.06 -4.20
C GLU A 37 6.40 0.05 -3.89
N CYS A 38 5.79 -1.14 -3.93
CA CYS A 38 4.37 -1.31 -3.71
C CYS A 38 4.05 -2.56 -2.88
N SER A 39 2.84 -2.60 -2.34
CA SER A 39 2.24 -3.82 -1.80
C SER A 39 1.03 -4.20 -2.65
N PRO A 40 0.78 -5.50 -2.89
CA PRO A 40 -0.46 -5.94 -3.50
C PRO A 40 -1.67 -5.51 -2.64
N LYS A 41 -2.81 -5.30 -3.31
CA LYS A 41 -4.05 -4.90 -2.61
C LYS A 41 -4.38 -5.90 -1.50
N SER A 42 -4.64 -5.35 -0.32
CA SER A 42 -4.87 -6.07 0.91
C SER A 42 -6.29 -5.85 1.42
N ILE A 43 -6.88 -6.89 2.01
CA ILE A 43 -8.17 -6.78 2.70
C ILE A 43 -8.07 -5.97 4.01
N TYR A 44 -6.87 -5.86 4.60
CA TYR A 44 -6.66 -5.05 5.81
C TYR A 44 -6.81 -3.56 5.51
N GLY A 45 -6.50 -3.14 4.28
CA GLY A 45 -6.71 -1.79 3.78
C GLY A 45 -5.88 -0.69 4.49
N VAL A 46 -4.86 -1.07 5.24
CA VAL A 46 -3.77 -0.22 5.72
C VAL A 46 -2.46 -0.85 5.26
N TYR A 47 -1.51 -0.05 4.80
CA TYR A 47 -0.36 -0.52 4.04
C TYR A 47 0.97 -0.03 4.62
N TYR A 48 2.02 -0.86 4.51
CA TYR A 48 3.42 -0.45 4.70
C TYR A 48 4.06 0.10 3.43
N LYS A 49 3.51 -0.28 2.27
CA LYS A 49 3.84 0.25 0.94
C LYS A 49 2.54 0.35 0.18
N CYS A 50 2.22 1.52 -0.37
CA CYS A 50 0.93 1.72 -1.01
C CYS A 50 0.78 0.85 -2.27
N PRO A 51 -0.46 0.48 -2.63
CA PRO A 51 -0.71 -0.13 -3.94
C PRO A 51 -0.38 0.88 -5.04
N CYS A 52 -0.14 0.36 -6.24
CA CYS A 52 0.15 1.19 -7.41
C CYS A 52 -1.02 2.08 -7.81
N GLU A 53 -0.69 3.16 -8.52
CA GLU A 53 -1.65 3.98 -9.25
C GLU A 53 -2.46 3.15 -10.26
N SER A 54 -3.60 3.69 -10.67
CA SER A 54 -4.47 3.00 -11.64
C SER A 54 -3.76 2.83 -12.97
N GLY A 55 -3.80 1.62 -13.53
CA GLY A 55 -3.11 1.27 -14.78
C GLY A 55 -1.81 0.51 -14.55
N LEU A 56 -1.25 0.53 -13.34
CA LEU A 56 -0.02 -0.18 -13.00
C LEU A 56 -0.31 -1.48 -12.22
N THR A 57 0.52 -2.47 -12.45
CA THR A 57 0.58 -3.75 -11.73
C THR A 57 1.73 -3.74 -10.72
N CYS A 58 1.45 -4.16 -9.48
CA CYS A 58 2.50 -4.39 -8.49
C CYS A 58 3.17 -5.74 -8.75
N ASP A 59 4.33 -5.71 -9.41
CA ASP A 59 5.12 -6.89 -9.77
C ASP A 59 5.87 -7.40 -8.54
N VAL A 60 5.43 -8.54 -8.01
CA VAL A 60 5.93 -9.11 -6.76
C VAL A 60 6.05 -10.63 -6.87
N ASP A 61 7.19 -11.16 -6.41
CA ASP A 61 7.37 -12.60 -6.19
C ASP A 61 6.56 -13.03 -4.97
N LYS A 62 5.30 -13.44 -5.20
CA LYS A 62 4.36 -13.80 -4.12
C LYS A 62 4.82 -15.05 -3.39
N THR A 63 4.99 -14.94 -2.08
CA THR A 63 5.24 -16.09 -1.21
C THR A 63 4.03 -16.36 -0.33
N ILE A 64 3.77 -17.62 0.03
CA ILE A 64 2.63 -17.97 0.91
C ILE A 64 2.71 -17.17 2.22
N VAL A 65 3.90 -17.05 2.80
CA VAL A 65 4.12 -16.31 4.05
C VAL A 65 3.90 -14.80 3.85
N GLY A 66 4.50 -14.20 2.83
CA GLY A 66 4.40 -12.76 2.59
C GLY A 66 3.00 -12.28 2.17
N SER A 67 2.21 -13.15 1.54
CA SER A 67 0.80 -12.88 1.22
C SER A 67 -0.07 -12.88 2.49
N ILE A 68 0.26 -13.70 3.49
CA ILE A 68 -0.41 -13.74 4.80
C ILE A 68 0.02 -12.54 5.66
N THR A 69 1.32 -12.22 5.69
CA THR A 69 1.87 -11.12 6.51
C THR A 69 1.78 -9.75 5.86
N ASN A 70 1.29 -9.65 4.63
CA ASN A 70 1.25 -8.43 3.81
C ASN A 70 2.64 -7.77 3.67
N SER A 71 3.66 -8.60 3.46
CA SER A 71 5.06 -8.18 3.38
C SER A 71 5.71 -8.53 2.04
N ASP A 72 4.95 -9.10 1.11
CA ASP A 72 5.36 -9.26 -0.28
C ASP A 72 5.38 -7.86 -0.92
N PHE A 73 6.55 -7.21 -0.94
CA PHE A 73 6.73 -5.92 -1.60
C PHE A 73 7.27 -6.12 -3.02
N GLY A 74 6.67 -5.37 -3.94
CA GLY A 74 7.01 -5.41 -5.36
C GLY A 74 7.41 -4.05 -5.88
N THR A 75 7.48 -3.94 -7.21
CA THR A 75 7.67 -2.68 -7.93
C THR A 75 6.50 -2.44 -8.88
N CYS A 76 6.00 -1.22 -8.96
CA CYS A 76 4.96 -0.88 -9.92
C CYS A 76 5.50 -0.87 -11.35
N LYS A 77 4.82 -1.58 -12.24
CA LYS A 77 5.09 -1.65 -13.69
C LYS A 77 3.77 -1.50 -14.43
N ASP A 78 3.79 -1.05 -15.69
CA ASP A 78 2.64 -1.09 -16.59
C ASP A 78 2.21 -2.56 -16.86
#